data_AF-A0A356TPF3-F1
#
_entry.id   AF-A0A356TPF3-F1
#
_cell.length_a   1.000
_cell.length_b   1.000
_cell.length_c   1.000
_cell.angle_alpha   90.00
_cell.angle_beta   90.00
_cell.angle_gamma   90.00
#
_symmetry.space_group_name_H-M   'P 1'
#
loop_
_entity.id
_entity.type
_entity.pdbx_description
1 polymer ?
#
loop_
_entity_poly.entity_id
_entity_poly.type
_entity_poly.pdbx_seq_one_letter_code
_entity_poly.pdbx_strand_id
1 'polypeptide(L)'
;MRRAYARAELVDQFPVFGDDGFTKVAGLTADAFRITVYRDAELAPSVVDVVEIAGSPGEYRLVFTPNGPGVWEVEIAYVAGRQVYAEQYNFVEPVVVGSSRPPGQG
;
A
#
# COMPACT_ATOMS: atom_id res chain seq x y z
N MET A 1 -9.75 -4.24 -6.50
CA MET A 1 -10.13 -3.59 -5.23
C MET A 1 -10.06 -4.59 -4.08
N ARG A 2 -8.98 -4.54 -3.31
CA ARG A 2 -8.80 -5.35 -2.09
C ARG A 2 -9.52 -4.66 -0.91
N ARG A 3 -10.12 -5.43 0.00
CA ARG A 3 -10.74 -4.91 1.24
C ARG A 3 -9.76 -5.02 2.40
N ALA A 4 -9.62 -3.95 3.19
CA ALA A 4 -8.84 -3.94 4.41
C ALA A 4 -9.57 -3.16 5.52
N TYR A 5 -9.30 -3.52 6.77
CA TYR A 5 -9.91 -2.88 7.94
C TYR A 5 -9.11 -1.63 8.35
N ALA A 6 -9.78 -0.58 8.85
CA ALA A 6 -9.10 0.64 9.29
C ALA A 6 -7.96 0.37 10.29
N ARG A 7 -6.82 1.05 10.09
CA ARG A 7 -5.54 0.88 10.84
C ARG A 7 -4.80 -0.45 10.61
N ALA A 8 -5.22 -1.28 9.64
CA ALA A 8 -4.40 -2.40 9.20
C ALA A 8 -3.28 -1.91 8.29
N GLU A 9 -2.06 -2.38 8.56
CA GLU A 9 -0.93 -2.23 7.66
C GLU A 9 -1.21 -3.00 6.37
N LEU A 10 -1.17 -2.31 5.22
CA LEU A 10 -1.14 -2.93 3.92
C LEU A 10 0.29 -3.29 3.59
N VAL A 11 0.46 -4.54 3.16
CA VAL A 11 1.70 -5.03 2.62
C VAL A 11 1.41 -5.56 1.22
N ASP A 12 2.14 -5.06 0.24
CA ASP A 12 2.11 -5.62 -1.11
C ASP A 12 3.52 -5.70 -1.69
N GLN A 13 3.64 -6.37 -2.83
CA GLN A 13 4.92 -6.61 -3.48
C GLN A 13 4.83 -6.29 -4.96
N PHE A 14 5.91 -5.76 -5.52
CA PHE A 14 6.00 -5.46 -6.95
C PHE A 14 7.43 -5.58 -7.47
N PRO A 15 7.60 -6.07 -8.72
CA PRO A 15 8.89 -6.09 -9.37
C PRO A 15 9.21 -4.72 -9.98
N VAL A 16 10.50 -4.39 -10.06
CA VAL A 16 11.00 -3.27 -10.88
C VAL A 16 11.85 -3.83 -12.01
N PHE A 17 11.43 -3.59 -13.24
CA PHE A 17 12.19 -3.94 -14.44
C PHE A 17 12.99 -2.75 -14.99
N GLY A 18 14.07 -3.01 -15.73
CA GLY A 18 14.79 -2.00 -16.48
C GLY A 18 14.03 -1.55 -17.73
N ASP A 19 14.69 -0.78 -18.58
CA ASP A 19 14.12 -0.27 -19.83
C ASP A 19 13.80 -1.39 -20.85
N ASP A 20 14.45 -2.54 -20.71
CA ASP A 20 14.17 -3.72 -21.52
C ASP A 20 12.83 -4.40 -21.16
N GLY A 21 12.25 -4.06 -19.99
CA GLY A 21 11.02 -4.66 -19.49
C GLY A 21 11.16 -6.11 -18.99
N PHE A 22 12.38 -6.66 -18.95
CA PHE A 22 12.64 -8.06 -18.58
C PHE A 22 13.66 -8.19 -17.46
N THR A 23 14.73 -7.40 -17.47
CA THR A 23 15.78 -7.45 -16.46
C THR A 23 15.31 -6.72 -15.21
N LYS A 24 15.36 -7.39 -14.06
CA LYS A 24 15.02 -6.73 -12.79
C LYS A 24 16.12 -5.77 -12.35
N VAL A 25 15.72 -4.60 -11.84
CA VAL A 25 16.62 -3.61 -11.26
C VAL A 25 16.63 -3.81 -9.76
N ALA A 26 17.81 -4.14 -9.21
CA ALA A 26 18.02 -4.39 -7.79
C ALA A 26 18.77 -3.23 -7.13
N GLY A 27 18.80 -3.20 -5.79
CA GLY A 27 19.60 -2.25 -5.00
C GLY A 27 19.04 -0.82 -4.93
N LEU A 28 17.81 -0.60 -5.40
CA LEU A 28 17.14 0.70 -5.27
C LEU A 28 16.77 1.00 -3.82
N THR A 29 17.02 2.24 -3.39
CA THR A 29 16.55 2.80 -2.13
C THR A 29 15.20 3.50 -2.30
N ALA A 30 14.55 3.87 -1.20
CA ALA A 30 13.27 4.59 -1.23
C ALA A 30 13.30 5.87 -2.08
N ASP A 31 14.45 6.57 -2.13
CA ASP A 31 14.64 7.79 -2.90
C ASP A 31 14.55 7.59 -4.43
N ALA A 32 14.67 6.35 -4.90
CA ALA A 32 14.49 5.99 -6.31
C ALA A 32 13.01 5.91 -6.73
N PHE A 33 12.08 6.10 -5.79
CA PHE A 33 10.66 5.99 -6.04
C PHE A 33 9.96 7.32 -5.82
N ARG A 34 9.17 7.73 -6.81
CA ARG A 34 8.17 8.78 -6.66
C ARG A 34 6.85 8.11 -6.29
N ILE A 35 6.36 8.39 -5.10
CA ILE A 35 5.13 7.80 -4.57
C ILE A 35 4.05 8.87 -4.52
N THR A 36 2.87 8.54 -5.05
CA THR A 36 1.68 9.39 -5.00
C THR A 36 0.55 8.60 -4.36
N VAL A 37 -0.12 9.20 -3.39
CA VAL A 37 -1.22 8.55 -2.66
C VAL A 37 -2.47 9.39 -2.83
N TYR A 38 -3.58 8.73 -3.15
CA TYR A 38 -4.89 9.34 -3.24
C TYR A 38 -5.86 8.71 -2.25
N ARG A 39 -6.83 9.51 -1.81
CA ARG A 39 -8.00 9.07 -1.07
C ARG A 39 -9.23 9.64 -1.77
N ASP A 40 -10.16 8.77 -2.16
CA ASP A 40 -11.40 9.14 -2.83
C ASP A 40 -11.16 10.04 -4.07
N ALA A 41 -10.14 9.68 -4.84
CA ALA A 41 -9.63 10.41 -6.02
C ALA A 41 -9.00 11.80 -5.75
N GLU A 42 -8.80 12.17 -4.50
CA GLU A 42 -8.09 13.38 -4.10
C GLU A 42 -6.68 13.07 -3.60
N LEU A 43 -5.72 13.95 -3.88
CA LEU A 43 -4.34 13.79 -3.40
C LEU A 43 -4.31 13.79 -1.86
N ALA A 44 -3.81 12.70 -1.28
CA ALA A 44 -3.76 12.48 0.16
C ALA A 44 -2.33 12.09 0.60
N PRO A 45 -1.42 13.07 0.74
CA PRO A 45 -0.03 12.81 1.07
C PRO A 45 0.08 11.92 2.32
N SER A 46 0.71 10.77 2.14
CA SER A 46 0.85 9.75 3.18
C SER A 46 2.22 9.08 3.06
N VAL A 47 2.73 8.56 4.17
CA VAL A 47 3.99 7.80 4.18
C VAL A 47 3.72 6.39 3.67
N VAL A 48 4.53 5.97 2.69
CA VAL A 48 4.57 4.61 2.16
C VAL A 48 6.02 4.19 2.20
N ASP A 49 6.31 3.12 2.94
CA ASP A 49 7.65 2.56 3.00
C ASP A 49 7.85 1.59 1.85
N VAL A 50 8.98 1.70 1.13
CA VAL A 50 9.37 0.78 0.07
C VAL A 50 10.74 0.23 0.38
N VAL A 51 10.87 -1.10 0.42
CA VAL A 51 12.13 -1.78 0.69
C VAL A 51 12.30 -2.98 -0.24
N GLU A 52 13.52 -3.19 -0.73
CA GLU A 52 13.86 -4.39 -1.47
C GLU A 52 13.72 -5.64 -0.59
N ILE A 53 13.15 -6.71 -1.13
CA ILE A 53 12.93 -7.95 -0.40
C ILE A 53 14.25 -8.72 -0.32
N ALA A 54 14.72 -8.98 0.90
CA ALA A 54 15.93 -9.76 1.14
C ALA A 54 15.83 -11.15 0.48
N GLY A 55 16.86 -11.49 -0.32
CA GLY A 55 16.89 -12.75 -1.08
C GLY A 55 16.08 -12.76 -2.37
N SER A 56 15.41 -11.66 -2.74
CA SER A 56 14.67 -11.50 -4.00
C SER A 56 15.06 -10.19 -4.71
N PRO A 57 16.24 -10.13 -5.36
CA PRO A 57 16.72 -8.90 -5.99
C PRO A 57 15.75 -8.35 -7.04
N GLY A 58 15.46 -7.06 -6.94
CA GLY A 58 14.52 -6.32 -7.78
C GLY A 58 13.03 -6.60 -7.54
N GLU A 59 12.71 -7.34 -6.47
CA GLU A 59 11.36 -7.38 -5.89
C GLU A 59 11.31 -6.44 -4.68
N TYR A 60 10.27 -5.61 -4.64
CA TYR A 60 10.12 -4.60 -3.61
C TYR A 60 8.83 -4.84 -2.84
N ARG A 61 8.91 -4.66 -1.52
CA ARG A 61 7.77 -4.64 -0.60
C ARG A 61 7.38 -3.21 -0.32
N LEU A 62 6.10 -2.90 -0.51
CA LEU A 62 5.51 -1.67 -0.01
C LEU A 62 4.78 -1.93 1.31
N VAL A 63 4.83 -0.96 2.20
CA VAL A 63 4.07 -0.92 3.44
C VAL A 63 3.34 0.42 3.53
N PHE A 64 2.02 0.37 3.69
CA PHE A 64 1.18 1.56 3.75
C PHE A 64 0.11 1.42 4.83
N THR A 65 -0.07 2.45 5.66
CA THR A 65 -1.09 2.46 6.71
C THR A 65 -2.09 3.60 6.48
N PRO A 66 -3.30 3.29 6.01
CA PRO A 66 -4.37 4.28 5.89
C PRO A 66 -4.84 4.82 7.24
N ASN A 67 -5.07 6.13 7.28
CA ASN A 67 -5.49 6.83 8.50
C ASN A 67 -7.02 6.97 8.65
N GLY A 68 -7.80 6.46 7.71
CA GLY A 68 -9.25 6.55 7.74
C GLY A 68 -9.94 5.71 6.64
N PRO A 69 -11.27 5.58 6.73
CA PRO A 69 -12.06 4.88 5.71
C PRO A 69 -12.06 5.64 4.38
N GLY A 70 -12.27 4.93 3.28
CA GLY A 70 -12.30 5.49 1.92
C GLY A 70 -11.63 4.58 0.92
N VAL A 71 -11.67 4.97 -0.35
CA VAL A 71 -10.92 4.31 -1.41
C VAL A 71 -9.54 4.94 -1.48
N TRP A 72 -8.52 4.16 -1.12
CA TRP A 72 -7.13 4.59 -1.18
C TRP A 72 -6.47 4.04 -2.44
N GLU A 73 -5.63 4.86 -3.07
CA GLU A 73 -4.82 4.47 -4.22
C GLU A 73 -3.37 4.81 -3.95
N VAL A 74 -2.47 3.86 -4.19
CA VAL A 74 -1.02 4.06 -4.08
C VAL A 74 -0.41 3.85 -5.45
N GLU A 75 0.14 4.91 -6.01
CA GLU A 75 0.92 4.88 -7.26
C GLU A 75 2.40 5.01 -6.94
N ILE A 76 3.21 4.12 -7.52
CA ILE A 76 4.67 4.18 -7.40
C ILE A 76 5.26 4.25 -8.80
N ALA A 77 6.03 5.30 -9.04
CA ALA A 77 6.85 5.46 -10.23
C ALA A 77 8.33 5.34 -9.89
N TYR A 78 9.06 4.59 -10.70
CA TYR A 78 10.51 4.57 -10.69
C TYR A 78 11.02 5.87 -11.34
N VAL A 79 11.99 6.55 -10.71
CA VAL A 79 12.48 7.89 -11.12
C VAL A 79 13.02 7.97 -12.54
N ALA A 80 13.30 6.83 -13.19
CA ALA A 80 13.52 6.75 -14.64
C ALA A 80 12.26 7.05 -15.49
N GLY A 81 11.16 7.48 -14.86
CA GLY A 81 9.95 7.97 -15.53
C GLY A 81 8.88 6.91 -15.80
N ARG A 82 8.95 5.75 -15.14
CA ARG A 82 8.03 4.63 -15.39
C ARG A 82 7.21 4.30 -14.16
N GLN A 83 5.88 4.20 -14.32
CA GLN A 83 5.01 3.62 -13.29
C GLN A 83 5.30 2.13 -13.15
N VAL A 84 5.53 1.68 -11.92
CA VAL A 84 5.87 0.28 -11.59
C VAL A 84 4.82 -0.39 -10.73
N TYR A 85 3.96 0.40 -10.09
CA TYR A 85 2.87 -0.10 -9.27
C TYR A 85 1.70 0.90 -9.24
N ALA A 86 0.47 0.40 -9.28
CA ALA A 86 -0.73 1.11 -8.89
C ALA A 86 -1.79 0.11 -8.44
N GLU A 87 -2.34 0.33 -7.24
CA GLU A 87 -3.41 -0.51 -6.70
C GLU A 87 -4.38 0.32 -5.86
N GLN A 88 -5.65 -0.09 -5.91
CA GLN A 88 -6.73 0.52 -5.14
C GLN A 88 -7.20 -0.40 -4.00
N TYR A 89 -7.30 0.20 -2.82
CA TYR A 89 -7.72 -0.46 -1.60
C TYR A 89 -8.95 0.21 -1.02
N ASN A 90 -9.98 -0.58 -0.70
CA ASN A 90 -11.16 -0.08 -0.02
C ASN A 90 -11.01 -0.28 1.48
N PHE A 91 -10.94 0.83 2.22
CA PHE A 91 -10.87 0.86 3.66
C PHE A 91 -12.22 1.18 4.27
N VAL A 92 -12.68 0.30 5.14
CA VAL A 92 -13.95 0.48 5.87
C VAL A 92 -13.68 0.61 7.36
N GLU A 93 -14.51 1.40 8.04
CA GLU A 93 -14.48 1.43 9.51
C GLU A 93 -14.72 0.02 10.06
N PRO A 94 -14.03 -0.36 11.15
CA PRO A 94 -14.30 -1.62 11.80
C PRO A 94 -15.72 -1.55 12.37
N VAL A 95 -16.56 -2.53 12.03
CA VAL A 95 -17.86 -2.68 12.69
C VAL A 95 -17.59 -2.99 14.16
N VAL A 96 -17.81 -2.02 15.04
CA VAL A 96 -17.84 -2.28 16.48
C VAL A 96 -19.14 -3.02 16.76
N VAL A 97 -19.07 -4.34 16.80
CA VAL A 97 -20.16 -5.15 17.37
C VAL A 97 -20.15 -4.86 18.86
N GLY A 98 -21.01 -3.94 19.29
CA GLY A 98 -21.27 -3.72 20.70
C GLY A 98 -21.67 -5.07 21.30
N SER A 99 -20.86 -5.58 22.22
CA SER A 99 -21.22 -6.73 23.02
C SER A 99 -22.40 -6.33 23.90
N SER A 100 -23.61 -6.51 23.38
CA SER A 100 -24.83 -6.51 24.18
C SER A 100 -24.73 -7.68 25.14
N ARG A 101 -24.18 -7.42 26.33
CA ARG A 101 -24.31 -8.31 27.49
C ARG A 101 -25.81 -8.56 27.67
N PRO A 102 -26.29 -9.82 27.66
CA PRO A 102 -27.69 -10.10 27.98
C PRO A 102 -27.99 -9.56 29.38
N PRO A 103 -29.09 -8.82 29.58
CA PRO A 103 -29.47 -8.37 30.90
C PRO A 103 -29.92 -9.56 31.74
N GLY A 104 -29.27 -9.77 32.88
CA GLY A 104 -29.77 -10.56 34.00
C GLY A 104 -29.63 -12.08 33.90
N GLN A 105 -28.66 -12.62 34.62
CA GLN A 105 -28.92 -13.80 35.46
C GLN A 105 -28.33 -13.47 36.84
N GLY A 106 -29.22 -13.00 37.71
CA GLY A 106 -29.04 -13.03 39.15
C GLY A 106 -29.77 -14.23 39.74
#